data_AF-A0A9P6HN26-F1
#
_entry.id   AF-A0A9P6HN26-F1
#
_cell.length_a   1.000
_cell.length_b   1.000
_cell.length_c   1.000
_cell.angle_alpha   90.00
_cell.angle_beta   90.00
_cell.angle_gamma   90.00
#
_symmetry.space_group_name_H-M   'P 1'
#
loop_
_entity.id
_entity.type
_entity.pdbx_description
1 polymer ?
#
loop_
_entity_poly.entity_id
_entity_poly.type
_entity_poly.pdbx_seq_one_letter_code
_entity_poly.pdbx_strand_id
1 'polypeptide(L)'
;GELEATFTIAICRSSNLQSILDRNDITSDARPLIEAFTKVANEDHRGTCLADETHHPPTKPPKALCLSDDVHQLLVSLLNRRYQTRRFTTIHNSPWFVQPAVLKLDKLSIRGVIYASAESLPRDSNIIFRKPGDPTLWVGKIKTIFSSTNHEAAEIAYLVMEEWLPVMDPAAQQTYQQFGFAGGFLCQNRTTETASVIENCDVVCHFAKTFLGQRNGETFHALPLDKVREFFCFASASYHGPQMLDSYTIPLERNFHS
;
A
#
# COMPACT_ATOMS: atom_id res chain seq x y z
N GLY A 1 19.59 0.59 -23.19
CA GLY A 1 19.42 0.29 -24.62
C GLY A 1 18.58 -0.95 -24.85
N GLU A 2 19.14 -2.14 -24.66
CA GLU A 2 18.49 -3.40 -25.08
C GLU A 2 17.24 -3.76 -24.26
N LEU A 3 17.26 -3.42 -22.97
CA LEU A 3 16.15 -3.67 -22.06
C LEU A 3 14.93 -2.79 -22.41
N GLU A 4 15.18 -1.52 -22.76
CA GLU A 4 14.13 -0.59 -23.23
C GLU A 4 13.57 -1.01 -24.59
N ALA A 5 14.42 -1.48 -25.51
CA ALA A 5 13.97 -2.01 -26.80
C ALA A 5 13.08 -3.25 -26.63
N THR A 6 13.47 -4.17 -25.76
CA THR A 6 12.68 -5.37 -25.45
C THR A 6 11.33 -5.01 -24.85
N PHE A 7 11.30 -4.04 -23.93
CA PHE A 7 10.07 -3.55 -23.31
C PHE A 7 9.14 -2.88 -24.33
N THR A 8 9.70 -2.01 -25.18
CA THR A 8 8.95 -1.32 -26.24
C THR A 8 8.36 -2.31 -27.23
N ILE A 9 9.14 -3.32 -27.65
CA ILE A 9 8.66 -4.39 -28.54
C ILE A 9 7.52 -5.18 -27.89
N ALA A 10 7.63 -5.51 -26.59
CA ALA A 10 6.59 -6.21 -25.86
C ALA A 10 5.29 -5.39 -25.80
N ILE A 11 5.37 -4.09 -25.49
CA ILE A 11 4.22 -3.18 -25.48
C ILE A 11 3.57 -3.10 -26.86
N CYS A 12 4.35 -2.85 -27.92
CA CYS A 12 3.82 -2.76 -29.28
C CYS A 12 3.12 -4.06 -29.71
N ARG A 13 3.68 -5.22 -29.36
CA ARG A 13 3.05 -6.52 -29.64
C ARG A 13 1.73 -6.70 -28.89
N SER A 14 1.70 -6.30 -27.62
CA SER A 14 0.50 -6.38 -26.77
C SER A 14 -0.63 -5.49 -27.32
N SER A 15 -0.31 -4.24 -27.67
CA SER A 15 -1.27 -3.28 -28.23
C SER A 15 -1.82 -3.73 -29.60
N ASN A 16 -0.95 -4.23 -30.48
CA ASN A 16 -1.37 -4.78 -31.77
C ASN A 16 -2.29 -5.99 -31.59
N LEU A 17 -1.98 -6.89 -30.65
CA LEU A 17 -2.82 -8.04 -30.37
C LEU A 17 -4.20 -7.58 -29.88
N GLN A 18 -4.26 -6.62 -28.96
CA GLN A 18 -5.52 -6.07 -28.46
C GLN A 18 -6.39 -5.48 -29.59
N SER A 19 -5.78 -4.76 -30.54
CA SER A 19 -6.50 -4.23 -31.72
C SER A 19 -7.05 -5.30 -32.66
N ILE A 20 -6.40 -6.48 -32.71
CA ILE A 20 -6.87 -7.64 -33.45
C ILE A 20 -8.00 -8.33 -32.67
N LEU A 21 -7.90 -8.36 -31.35
CA LEU A 21 -8.89 -8.96 -30.44
C LEU A 21 -10.22 -8.19 -30.38
N ASP A 22 -10.19 -6.88 -30.64
CA ASP A 22 -11.40 -6.04 -30.66
C ASP A 22 -12.21 -6.18 -31.98
N ARG A 23 -11.69 -6.89 -32.98
CA ARG A 23 -12.43 -7.17 -34.22
C ARG A 23 -13.42 -8.32 -33.98
N ASN A 24 -14.70 -8.10 -34.32
CA ASN A 24 -15.80 -9.06 -34.10
C ASN A 24 -15.71 -10.38 -34.90
N ASP A 25 -14.63 -10.62 -35.64
CA ASP A 25 -14.46 -11.78 -36.53
C ASP A 25 -13.71 -12.95 -35.86
N ILE A 26 -13.56 -12.92 -34.54
CA ILE A 26 -12.79 -13.95 -33.85
C ILE A 26 -13.66 -15.18 -33.58
N THR A 27 -13.17 -16.32 -34.05
CA THR A 27 -13.83 -17.62 -33.88
C THR A 27 -14.01 -17.94 -32.40
N SER A 28 -15.13 -18.60 -32.06
CA SER A 28 -15.45 -19.05 -30.70
C SER A 28 -14.31 -19.85 -30.03
N ASP A 29 -13.49 -20.51 -30.85
CA ASP A 29 -12.40 -21.37 -30.43
C ASP A 29 -11.21 -20.59 -29.83
N ALA A 30 -11.04 -19.32 -30.19
CA ALA A 30 -9.99 -18.46 -29.64
C ALA A 30 -10.40 -17.79 -28.32
N ARG A 31 -11.67 -17.85 -27.92
CA ARG A 31 -12.20 -17.19 -26.72
C ARG A 31 -11.47 -17.55 -25.42
N PRO A 32 -11.10 -18.82 -25.14
CA PRO A 32 -10.34 -19.14 -23.94
C PRO A 32 -8.95 -18.50 -23.92
N LEU A 33 -8.36 -18.30 -25.10
CA LEU A 33 -7.04 -17.69 -25.27
C LEU A 33 -7.11 -16.18 -25.07
N ILE A 34 -8.21 -15.54 -25.51
CA ILE A 34 -8.53 -14.14 -25.21
C ILE A 34 -8.74 -13.97 -23.71
N GLU A 35 -9.56 -14.80 -23.08
CA GLU A 35 -9.82 -14.71 -21.65
C GLU A 35 -8.52 -14.88 -20.84
N ALA A 36 -7.65 -15.83 -21.22
CA ALA A 36 -6.33 -15.99 -20.62
C ALA A 36 -5.43 -14.77 -20.87
N PHE A 37 -5.40 -14.23 -22.10
CA PHE A 37 -4.59 -13.06 -22.45
C PHE A 37 -5.09 -11.81 -21.73
N THR A 38 -6.39 -11.51 -21.77
CA THR A 38 -7.01 -10.40 -21.05
C THR A 38 -6.80 -10.54 -19.55
N LYS A 39 -6.85 -11.76 -19.00
CA LYS A 39 -6.51 -12.01 -17.60
C LYS A 39 -5.04 -11.68 -17.32
N VAL A 40 -4.10 -12.08 -18.17
CA VAL A 40 -2.65 -11.80 -18.00
C VAL A 40 -2.30 -10.33 -18.25
N ALA A 41 -2.88 -9.72 -19.28
CA ALA A 41 -2.67 -8.32 -19.66
C ALA A 41 -3.27 -7.35 -18.62
N ASN A 42 -4.40 -7.70 -18.03
CA ASN A 42 -4.97 -6.96 -16.89
C ASN A 42 -4.36 -7.35 -15.54
N GLU A 43 -3.60 -8.45 -15.49
CA GLU A 43 -2.83 -8.87 -14.29
C GLU A 43 -1.55 -8.05 -14.12
N ASP A 44 -1.05 -7.37 -15.16
CA ASP A 44 0.22 -6.62 -15.14
C ASP A 44 0.01 -5.13 -15.45
N HIS A 45 -0.58 -4.39 -14.51
CA HIS A 45 -0.69 -2.93 -14.55
C HIS A 45 0.34 -2.23 -13.67
N ARG A 46 1.46 -2.90 -13.36
CA ARG A 46 2.48 -2.34 -12.48
C ARG A 46 3.30 -1.28 -13.19
N GLY A 47 2.89 -0.02 -13.04
CA GLY A 47 3.80 1.14 -12.99
C GLY A 47 4.62 1.47 -14.24
N THR A 48 4.28 0.95 -15.42
CA THR A 48 5.03 1.22 -16.65
C THR A 48 4.37 2.27 -17.56
N CYS A 49 3.10 2.61 -17.32
CA CYS A 49 2.43 3.73 -18.00
C CYS A 49 2.22 4.89 -17.03
N LEU A 50 3.17 5.82 -17.00
CA LEU A 50 3.03 7.12 -16.31
C LEU A 50 1.87 7.97 -16.87
N ALA A 51 1.32 7.62 -18.04
CA ALA A 51 0.26 8.36 -18.70
C ALA A 51 -1.16 8.03 -18.21
N ASP A 52 -1.33 7.00 -17.38
CA ASP A 52 -2.65 6.49 -16.99
C ASP A 52 -3.10 6.95 -15.59
N GLU A 53 -2.63 8.12 -15.15
CA GLU A 53 -3.04 8.72 -13.87
C GLU A 53 -4.53 9.15 -13.86
N THR A 54 -5.20 9.17 -15.02
CA THR A 54 -6.60 9.60 -15.16
C THR A 54 -7.62 8.47 -15.37
N HIS A 55 -7.19 7.26 -15.75
CA HIS A 55 -8.08 6.09 -15.75
C HIS A 55 -7.92 5.31 -14.46
N HIS A 56 -8.52 5.82 -13.39
CA HIS A 56 -8.92 4.91 -12.32
C HIS A 56 -9.97 3.96 -12.90
N PRO A 57 -9.70 2.64 -13.01
CA PRO A 57 -10.72 1.71 -13.46
C PRO A 57 -11.94 1.87 -12.54
N PRO A 58 -13.18 1.79 -13.07
CA PRO A 58 -14.38 2.03 -12.28
C PRO A 58 -14.35 1.19 -11.01
N THR A 59 -14.15 1.87 -9.88
CA THR A 59 -14.18 1.23 -8.57
C THR A 59 -15.62 0.85 -8.29
N LYS A 60 -15.84 -0.41 -7.91
CA LYS A 60 -17.15 -0.82 -7.38
C LYS A 60 -17.52 0.13 -6.24
N PRO A 61 -18.81 0.47 -6.07
CA PRO A 61 -19.22 1.33 -4.98
C PRO A 61 -18.73 0.76 -3.65
N PRO A 62 -18.22 1.60 -2.72
CA PRO A 62 -17.76 1.15 -1.41
C PRO A 62 -18.85 0.34 -0.71
N LYS A 63 -18.46 -0.74 -0.04
CA LYS A 63 -19.40 -1.61 0.68
C LYS A 63 -19.34 -1.31 2.17
N ALA A 64 -20.47 -1.17 2.84
CA ALA A 64 -20.50 -1.07 4.29
C ALA A 64 -19.85 -2.31 4.92
N LEU A 65 -18.98 -2.10 5.90
CA LEU A 65 -18.26 -3.12 6.64
C LEU A 65 -18.25 -2.74 8.12
N CYS A 66 -18.45 -3.72 9.01
CA CYS A 66 -18.20 -3.54 10.43
C CYS A 66 -16.84 -4.15 10.77
N LEU A 67 -15.97 -3.41 11.43
CA LEU A 67 -14.68 -3.93 11.89
C LEU A 67 -14.89 -4.96 13.00
N SER A 68 -14.09 -6.03 12.98
CA SER A 68 -13.97 -6.93 14.13
C SER A 68 -13.36 -6.20 15.33
N ASP A 69 -13.71 -6.60 16.54
CA ASP A 69 -13.24 -5.97 17.79
C ASP A 69 -11.71 -5.77 17.83
N ASP A 70 -10.92 -6.78 17.42
CA ASP A 70 -9.46 -6.69 17.39
C ASP A 70 -8.96 -5.57 16.46
N VAL A 71 -9.50 -5.50 15.24
CA VAL A 71 -9.15 -4.48 14.25
C VAL A 71 -9.64 -3.10 14.68
N HIS A 72 -10.81 -3.02 15.32
CA HIS A 72 -11.33 -1.77 15.87
C HIS A 72 -10.43 -1.23 16.98
N GLN A 73 -9.98 -2.09 17.91
CA GLN A 73 -9.03 -1.71 18.96
C GLN A 73 -7.65 -1.30 18.41
N LEU A 74 -7.18 -1.98 17.36
CA LEU A 74 -5.95 -1.59 16.65
C LEU A 74 -6.09 -0.22 15.99
N LEU A 75 -7.23 0.09 15.36
CA LEU A 75 -7.52 1.40 14.80
C LEU A 75 -7.54 2.49 15.88
N VAL A 76 -8.18 2.25 17.02
CA VAL A 76 -8.17 3.19 18.16
C VAL A 76 -6.75 3.43 18.67
N SER A 77 -5.95 2.37 18.78
CA SER A 77 -4.55 2.45 19.21
C SER A 77 -3.68 3.20 18.21
N LEU A 78 -3.89 2.97 16.91
CA LEU A 78 -3.27 3.71 15.80
C LEU A 78 -3.54 5.21 15.94
N LEU A 79 -4.81 5.62 16.07
CA LEU A 79 -5.20 7.02 16.18
C LEU A 79 -4.58 7.69 17.42
N ASN A 80 -4.66 7.02 18.57
CA ASN A 80 -4.05 7.53 19.80
C ASN A 80 -2.52 7.71 19.65
N ARG A 81 -1.82 6.78 18.99
CA ARG A 81 -0.38 6.90 18.74
C ARG A 81 -0.07 8.02 17.74
N ARG A 82 -0.85 8.13 16.66
CA ARG A 82 -0.66 9.11 15.57
C ARG A 82 -0.81 10.54 16.07
N TYR A 83 -1.87 10.80 16.83
CA TYR A 83 -2.19 12.11 17.38
C TYR A 83 -1.60 12.34 18.79
N GLN A 84 -0.73 11.44 19.26
CA GLN A 84 -0.06 11.51 20.56
C GLN A 84 -1.04 11.78 21.72
N THR A 85 -2.17 11.09 21.71
CA THR A 85 -3.28 11.28 22.63
C THR A 85 -3.76 9.94 23.21
N ARG A 86 -4.68 9.99 24.18
CA ARG A 86 -5.36 8.81 24.75
C ARG A 86 -6.88 9.01 24.77
N ARG A 87 -7.37 9.88 23.89
CA ARG A 87 -8.76 10.29 23.86
C ARG A 87 -9.62 9.35 23.03
N PHE A 88 -9.08 8.83 21.91
CA PHE A 88 -9.83 7.91 21.06
C PHE A 88 -10.17 6.64 21.83
N THR A 89 -11.42 6.19 21.72
CA THR A 89 -11.94 5.07 22.49
C THR A 89 -13.01 4.31 21.72
N THR A 90 -13.23 3.05 22.11
CA THR A 90 -14.34 2.20 21.64
C THR A 90 -15.59 2.35 22.50
N ILE A 91 -15.55 3.17 23.56
CA ILE A 91 -16.70 3.40 24.44
C ILE A 91 -17.73 4.29 23.74
N HIS A 92 -18.92 3.74 23.52
CA HIS A 92 -20.07 4.48 22.99
C HIS A 92 -20.40 5.70 23.87
N ASN A 93 -20.84 6.80 23.24
CA ASN A 93 -21.13 8.11 23.85
C ASN A 93 -19.93 8.95 24.29
N SER A 94 -18.69 8.50 24.05
CA SER A 94 -17.52 9.38 24.14
C SER A 94 -17.51 10.38 22.96
N PRO A 95 -17.14 11.65 23.16
CA PRO A 95 -16.92 12.58 22.06
C PRO A 95 -15.76 12.16 21.14
N TRP A 96 -14.92 11.22 21.59
CA TRP A 96 -13.80 10.64 20.84
C TRP A 96 -14.06 9.17 20.49
N PHE A 97 -15.33 8.78 20.43
CA PHE A 97 -15.73 7.44 20.02
C PHE A 97 -15.38 7.21 18.55
N VAL A 98 -14.63 6.14 18.28
CA VAL A 98 -14.28 5.71 16.92
C VAL A 98 -15.35 4.73 16.46
N GLN A 99 -16.06 5.04 15.37
CA GLN A 99 -17.10 4.16 14.87
C GLN A 99 -16.49 2.88 14.24
N PRO A 100 -17.03 1.68 14.57
CA PRO A 100 -16.59 0.44 13.93
C PRO A 100 -17.19 0.23 12.54
N ALA A 101 -18.26 0.94 12.20
CA ALA A 101 -18.87 0.93 10.88
C ALA A 101 -18.03 1.79 9.92
N VAL A 102 -17.52 1.15 8.87
CA VAL A 102 -16.59 1.72 7.89
C VAL A 102 -17.01 1.34 6.48
N LEU A 103 -16.35 1.93 5.48
CA LEU A 103 -16.57 1.58 4.07
C LEU A 103 -15.40 0.72 3.56
N LYS A 104 -15.65 -0.53 3.20
CA LYS A 104 -14.67 -1.42 2.54
C LYS A 104 -14.36 -0.89 1.14
N LEU A 105 -13.08 -0.79 0.85
CA LEU A 105 -12.54 -0.44 -0.46
C LEU A 105 -11.90 -1.68 -1.09
N ASP A 106 -12.17 -1.92 -2.37
CA ASP A 106 -11.52 -3.03 -3.10
C ASP A 106 -10.08 -2.69 -3.50
N LYS A 107 -9.82 -1.41 -3.75
CA LYS A 107 -8.54 -0.86 -4.22
C LYS A 107 -8.32 0.54 -3.64
N LEU A 108 -7.06 0.95 -3.58
CA LEU A 108 -6.62 2.27 -3.14
C LEU A 108 -5.46 2.74 -4.02
N SER A 109 -5.54 3.96 -4.56
CA SER A 109 -4.43 4.59 -5.27
C SER A 109 -3.60 5.41 -4.29
N ILE A 110 -2.32 5.07 -4.15
CA ILE A 110 -1.37 5.84 -3.33
C ILE A 110 -0.25 6.29 -4.27
N ARG A 111 -0.13 7.61 -4.47
CA ARG A 111 0.90 8.21 -5.35
C ARG A 111 0.88 7.62 -6.78
N GLY A 112 -0.31 7.36 -7.34
CA GLY A 112 -0.47 6.80 -8.70
C GLY A 112 -0.24 5.29 -8.79
N VAL A 113 0.04 4.62 -7.67
CA VAL A 113 0.21 3.17 -7.61
C VAL A 113 -1.04 2.54 -6.99
N ILE A 114 -1.57 1.50 -7.62
CA ILE A 114 -2.82 0.84 -7.19
C ILE A 114 -2.49 -0.31 -6.24
N TYR A 115 -3.04 -0.22 -5.03
CA TYR A 115 -2.99 -1.25 -3.99
C TYR A 115 -4.34 -1.92 -3.85
N ALA A 116 -4.36 -3.20 -3.48
CA ALA A 116 -5.58 -3.97 -3.33
C ALA A 116 -5.47 -4.97 -2.19
N SER A 117 -6.61 -5.43 -1.67
CA SER A 117 -6.61 -6.53 -0.70
C SER A 117 -6.16 -7.84 -1.34
N ALA A 118 -5.63 -8.76 -0.53
CA ALA A 118 -5.22 -10.08 -0.96
C ALA A 118 -6.40 -10.91 -1.50
N GLU A 119 -7.60 -10.66 -1.01
CA GLU A 119 -8.84 -11.27 -1.51
C GLU A 119 -9.20 -10.76 -2.92
N SER A 120 -8.95 -9.48 -3.20
CA SER A 120 -9.30 -8.82 -4.46
C SER A 120 -8.24 -9.08 -5.54
N LEU A 121 -6.99 -8.70 -5.28
CA LEU A 121 -5.85 -8.90 -6.17
C LEU A 121 -4.63 -9.35 -5.34
N PRO A 122 -4.40 -10.67 -5.19
CA PRO A 122 -3.33 -11.22 -4.38
C PRO A 122 -1.94 -10.65 -4.68
N ARG A 123 -1.65 -10.35 -5.95
CA ARG A 123 -0.35 -9.80 -6.36
C ARG A 123 -0.13 -8.40 -5.78
N ASP A 124 -1.13 -7.52 -5.87
CA ASP A 124 -1.04 -6.10 -5.53
C ASP A 124 -1.30 -5.80 -4.05
N SER A 125 -1.43 -6.86 -3.25
CA SER A 125 -1.57 -6.80 -1.81
C SER A 125 -0.24 -6.78 -1.06
N ASN A 126 0.87 -7.12 -1.71
CA ASN A 126 2.18 -7.25 -1.05
C ASN A 126 2.90 -5.89 -0.99
N ILE A 127 3.10 -5.36 0.21
CA ILE A 127 3.69 -4.03 0.41
C ILE A 127 4.80 -4.01 1.45
N ILE A 128 5.70 -3.05 1.30
CA ILE A 128 6.58 -2.58 2.36
C ILE A 128 5.90 -1.36 3.00
N PHE A 129 5.91 -1.28 4.32
CA PHE A 129 5.23 -0.22 5.07
C PHE A 129 6.00 0.14 6.34
N ARG A 130 5.62 1.23 6.98
CA ARG A 130 6.10 1.65 8.31
C ARG A 130 5.00 1.49 9.34
N LYS A 131 5.34 1.16 10.57
CA LYS A 131 4.39 1.25 11.67
C LYS A 131 4.38 2.69 12.20
N PRO A 132 3.24 3.20 12.68
CA PRO A 132 3.15 4.56 13.20
C PRO A 132 4.18 4.75 14.30
N GLY A 133 5.04 5.77 14.22
CA GLY A 133 6.07 6.04 15.22
C GLY A 133 7.16 4.98 15.34
N ASP A 134 7.36 4.14 14.32
CA ASP A 134 8.48 3.22 14.19
C ASP A 134 9.15 3.45 12.81
N PRO A 135 10.43 3.86 12.76
CA PRO A 135 11.12 4.10 11.49
C PRO A 135 11.45 2.79 10.74
N THR A 136 11.32 1.64 11.40
CA THR A 136 11.64 0.33 10.83
C THR A 136 10.68 0.00 9.69
N LEU A 137 11.22 -0.57 8.62
CA LEU A 137 10.44 -1.07 7.49
C LEU A 137 9.94 -2.47 7.77
N TRP A 138 8.66 -2.68 7.48
CA TRP A 138 7.95 -3.93 7.65
C TRP A 138 7.47 -4.44 6.29
N VAL A 139 7.43 -5.76 6.15
CA VAL A 139 6.94 -6.43 4.94
C VAL A 139 5.62 -7.08 5.28
N GLY A 140 4.58 -6.79 4.48
CA GLY A 140 3.25 -7.30 4.79
C GLY A 140 2.40 -7.54 3.55
N LYS A 141 1.20 -8.02 3.82
CA LYS A 141 0.16 -8.27 2.84
C LYS A 141 -1.13 -7.60 3.31
N ILE A 142 -1.75 -6.81 2.44
CA ILE A 142 -3.00 -6.11 2.71
C ILE A 142 -4.13 -7.13 2.79
N LYS A 143 -4.74 -7.26 3.96
CA LYS A 143 -5.91 -8.12 4.19
C LYS A 143 -7.19 -7.41 3.78
N THR A 144 -7.35 -6.16 4.24
CA THR A 144 -8.54 -5.35 4.03
C THR A 144 -8.14 -3.89 3.87
N ILE A 145 -8.80 -3.18 2.97
CA ILE A 145 -8.72 -1.72 2.86
C ILE A 145 -10.09 -1.17 3.24
N PHE A 146 -10.13 -0.14 4.06
CA PHE A 146 -11.37 0.54 4.41
C PHE A 146 -11.15 2.04 4.58
N SER A 147 -12.19 2.85 4.38
CA SER A 147 -12.19 4.25 4.77
C SER A 147 -13.06 4.48 5.99
N SER A 148 -12.60 5.41 6.84
CA SER A 148 -13.33 5.89 8.00
C SER A 148 -13.23 7.41 8.06
N THR A 149 -14.31 8.03 8.52
CA THR A 149 -14.34 9.47 8.74
C THR A 149 -13.62 9.78 10.05
N ASN A 150 -12.59 10.62 9.98
CA ASN A 150 -11.86 11.04 11.18
C ASN A 150 -12.65 12.10 11.97
N HIS A 151 -12.09 12.55 13.10
CA HIS A 151 -12.72 13.59 13.94
C HIS A 151 -12.87 14.96 13.26
N GLU A 152 -12.12 15.21 12.18
CA GLU A 152 -12.17 16.43 11.35
C GLU A 152 -13.13 16.28 10.16
N ALA A 153 -13.93 15.21 10.12
CA ALA A 153 -14.81 14.86 9.01
C ALA A 153 -14.10 14.59 7.67
N ALA A 154 -12.79 14.38 7.67
CA ALA A 154 -12.03 13.93 6.51
C ALA A 154 -12.11 12.41 6.38
N GLU A 155 -12.33 11.93 5.16
CA GLU A 155 -12.27 10.51 4.83
C GLU A 155 -10.80 10.07 4.74
N ILE A 156 -10.40 9.13 5.61
CA ILE A 156 -9.04 8.57 5.62
C ILE A 156 -9.12 7.09 5.30
N ALA A 157 -8.24 6.64 4.40
CA ALA A 157 -8.08 5.23 4.08
C ALA A 157 -7.07 4.55 5.03
N TYR A 158 -7.50 3.42 5.57
CA TYR A 158 -6.73 2.56 6.46
C TYR A 158 -6.55 1.18 5.82
N LEU A 159 -5.44 0.54 6.15
CA LEU A 159 -5.10 -0.80 5.67
C LEU A 159 -4.89 -1.74 6.85
N VAL A 160 -5.58 -2.88 6.82
CA VAL A 160 -5.34 -4.01 7.73
C VAL A 160 -4.28 -4.89 7.09
N MET A 161 -3.21 -5.15 7.83
CA MET A 161 -2.01 -5.83 7.36
C MET A 161 -1.82 -7.17 8.08
N GLU A 162 -1.40 -8.19 7.32
CA GLU A 162 -0.75 -9.39 7.84
C GLU A 162 0.76 -9.27 7.57
N GLU A 163 1.59 -9.46 8.59
CA GLU A 163 3.02 -9.19 8.50
C GLU A 163 3.77 -10.47 8.15
N TRP A 164 4.72 -10.40 7.22
CA TRP A 164 5.59 -11.54 6.92
C TRP A 164 6.68 -11.65 7.98
N LEU A 165 6.90 -12.87 8.48
CA LEU A 165 7.93 -13.10 9.50
C LEU A 165 9.32 -12.96 8.88
N PRO A 166 10.26 -12.25 9.51
CA PRO A 166 11.64 -12.21 9.05
C PRO A 166 12.30 -13.60 9.18
N VAL A 167 13.32 -13.86 8.36
CA VAL A 167 14.17 -15.04 8.58
C VAL A 167 14.98 -14.84 9.87
N MET A 168 15.03 -15.88 10.70
CA MET A 168 15.65 -15.82 12.04
C MET A 168 17.19 -15.80 11.97
N ASP A 169 17.79 -16.21 10.85
CA ASP A 169 19.23 -16.18 10.63
C ASP A 169 19.71 -14.73 10.37
N PRO A 170 20.43 -14.11 11.34
CA PRO A 170 20.88 -12.73 11.18
C PRO A 170 21.93 -12.56 10.08
N ALA A 171 22.75 -13.59 9.81
CA ALA A 171 23.80 -13.52 8.79
C ALA A 171 23.18 -13.45 7.38
N ALA A 172 22.13 -14.24 7.15
CA ALA A 172 21.33 -14.16 5.92
C ALA A 172 20.67 -12.78 5.77
N GLN A 173 20.09 -12.25 6.85
CA GLN A 173 19.46 -10.93 6.83
C GLN A 173 20.46 -9.80 6.54
N GLN A 174 21.64 -9.84 7.16
CA GLN A 174 22.70 -8.84 7.01
C GLN A 174 23.21 -8.73 5.57
N THR A 175 23.23 -9.86 4.85
CA THR A 175 23.64 -9.92 3.44
C THR A 175 22.78 -9.04 2.53
N TYR A 176 21.49 -8.88 2.85
CA TYR A 176 20.59 -8.00 2.09
C TYR A 176 20.54 -6.59 2.68
N GLN A 177 20.58 -6.46 4.02
CA GLN A 177 20.51 -5.18 4.72
C GLN A 177 21.66 -4.22 4.38
N GLN A 178 22.84 -4.73 4.00
CA GLN A 178 23.97 -3.89 3.59
C GLN A 178 23.66 -2.99 2.37
N PHE A 179 22.65 -3.34 1.57
CA PHE A 179 22.19 -2.54 0.43
C PHE A 179 21.01 -1.61 0.79
N GLY A 180 20.74 -1.44 2.10
CA GLY A 180 19.64 -0.62 2.61
C GLY A 180 18.29 -1.04 2.05
N PHE A 181 17.44 -0.04 1.74
CA PHE A 181 16.13 -0.27 1.14
C PHE A 181 16.21 -1.05 -0.19
N ALA A 182 17.23 -0.81 -1.01
CA ALA A 182 17.37 -1.46 -2.31
C ALA A 182 17.67 -2.96 -2.23
N GLY A 183 18.21 -3.41 -1.08
CA GLY A 183 18.54 -4.81 -0.81
C GLY A 183 17.35 -5.71 -0.57
N GLY A 184 16.18 -5.14 -0.24
CA GLY A 184 14.99 -5.91 0.11
C GLY A 184 15.11 -6.64 1.45
N PHE A 185 14.19 -7.58 1.68
CA PHE A 185 14.05 -8.27 2.96
C PHE A 185 13.94 -9.77 2.74
N LEU A 186 14.58 -10.56 3.59
CA LEU A 186 14.38 -12.01 3.59
C LEU A 186 13.30 -12.38 4.60
N CYS A 187 12.27 -13.04 4.11
CA CYS A 187 11.07 -13.39 4.87
C CYS A 187 10.81 -14.90 4.81
N GLN A 188 10.22 -15.43 5.87
CA GLN A 188 9.59 -16.74 5.86
C GLN A 188 8.26 -16.65 5.12
N ASN A 189 7.86 -17.73 4.45
CA ASN A 189 6.53 -17.86 3.83
C ASN A 189 5.45 -18.16 4.88
N ARG A 190 5.44 -17.37 5.95
CA ARG A 190 4.51 -17.40 7.07
C ARG A 190 4.24 -15.97 7.51
N THR A 191 3.00 -15.70 7.87
CA THR A 191 2.61 -14.41 8.43
C THR A 191 2.44 -14.48 9.94
N THR A 192 2.45 -13.33 10.60
CA THR A 192 1.98 -13.19 11.98
C THR A 192 0.51 -13.57 12.09
N GLU A 193 0.10 -14.07 13.25
CA GLU A 193 -1.31 -14.29 13.58
C GLU A 193 -2.01 -12.97 13.91
N THR A 194 -1.26 -12.02 14.45
CA THR A 194 -1.75 -10.68 14.77
C THR A 194 -1.74 -9.79 13.54
N ALA A 195 -2.86 -9.10 13.33
CA ALA A 195 -2.96 -8.05 12.32
C ALA A 195 -2.37 -6.73 12.84
N SER A 196 -2.00 -5.85 11.92
CA SER A 196 -1.73 -4.44 12.22
C SER A 196 -2.61 -3.53 11.36
N VAL A 197 -2.83 -2.31 11.82
CA VAL A 197 -3.58 -1.28 11.07
C VAL A 197 -2.66 -0.09 10.83
N ILE A 198 -2.63 0.40 9.60
CA ILE A 198 -1.81 1.55 9.18
C ILE A 198 -2.65 2.53 8.35
N GLU A 199 -2.16 3.76 8.22
CA GLU A 199 -2.69 4.76 7.30
C GLU A 199 -2.07 4.60 5.90
N ASN A 200 -2.74 5.15 4.88
CA ASN A 200 -2.22 5.16 3.51
C ASN A 200 -0.84 5.83 3.38
N CYS A 201 -0.52 6.82 4.21
CA CYS A 201 0.77 7.51 4.18
C CYS A 201 1.94 6.65 4.69
N ASP A 202 1.64 5.56 5.41
CA ASP A 202 2.64 4.66 5.98
C ASP A 202 3.06 3.57 4.97
N VAL A 203 2.36 3.46 3.83
CA VAL A 203 2.74 2.59 2.72
C VAL A 203 3.97 3.17 2.01
N VAL A 204 4.99 2.32 1.87
CA VAL A 204 6.26 2.70 1.23
C VAL A 204 6.21 2.37 -0.25
N CYS A 205 5.95 1.09 -0.59
CA CYS A 205 5.89 0.61 -1.98
C CYS A 205 5.34 -0.81 -2.07
N HIS A 206 5.10 -1.28 -3.30
CA HIS A 206 4.98 -2.73 -3.56
C HIS A 206 6.33 -3.44 -3.47
N PHE A 207 6.28 -4.75 -3.27
CA PHE A 207 7.43 -5.62 -3.48
C PHE A 207 7.11 -6.82 -4.39
N ALA A 208 8.15 -7.32 -5.05
CA ALA A 208 8.14 -8.62 -5.73
C ALA A 208 8.63 -9.72 -4.78
N LYS A 209 7.96 -10.88 -4.85
CA LYS A 209 8.34 -12.08 -4.12
C LYS A 209 9.21 -12.97 -4.99
N THR A 210 10.42 -13.26 -4.54
CA THR A 210 11.31 -14.24 -5.17
C THR A 210 11.58 -15.36 -4.17
N PHE A 211 10.95 -16.52 -4.38
CA PHE A 211 11.15 -17.67 -3.49
C PHE A 211 12.58 -18.20 -3.60
N LEU A 212 13.17 -18.54 -2.45
CA LEU A 212 14.52 -19.10 -2.36
C LEU A 212 14.44 -20.59 -1.96
N GLY A 213 15.26 -21.43 -2.60
CA GLY A 213 15.36 -22.87 -2.33
C GLY A 213 14.56 -23.77 -3.28
N GLN A 214 15.00 -25.03 -3.43
CA GLN A 214 14.46 -25.99 -4.41
C GLN A 214 13.25 -26.82 -3.93
N ARG A 215 13.01 -26.91 -2.62
CA ARG A 215 11.87 -27.63 -2.04
C ARG A 215 11.10 -26.69 -1.13
N ASN A 216 9.88 -26.35 -1.55
CA ASN A 216 8.79 -25.75 -0.75
C ASN A 216 8.74 -24.23 -0.57
N GLY A 217 9.69 -23.43 -1.07
CA GLY A 217 9.58 -21.96 -1.01
C GLY A 217 9.29 -21.44 0.41
N GLU A 218 9.96 -22.03 1.40
CA GLU A 218 9.78 -21.71 2.82
C GLU A 218 10.26 -20.29 3.16
N THR A 219 11.14 -19.75 2.33
CA THR A 219 11.61 -18.38 2.40
C THR A 219 11.47 -17.69 1.05
N PHE A 220 11.30 -16.38 1.10
CA PHE A 220 11.31 -15.54 -0.09
C PHE A 220 12.03 -14.23 0.19
N HIS A 221 12.61 -13.69 -0.86
CA HIS A 221 13.14 -12.35 -0.89
C HIS A 221 12.05 -11.38 -1.34
N ALA A 222 11.78 -10.37 -0.52
CA ALA A 222 10.87 -9.26 -0.79
C ALA A 222 11.66 -8.09 -1.36
N LEU A 223 11.61 -7.90 -2.68
CA LEU A 223 12.34 -6.85 -3.37
C LEU A 223 11.42 -5.65 -3.65
N PRO A 224 11.69 -4.45 -3.09
CA PRO A 224 10.89 -3.25 -3.38
C PRO A 224 10.88 -2.91 -4.87
N LEU A 225 9.71 -2.55 -5.39
CA LEU A 225 9.50 -2.27 -6.81
C LEU A 225 9.57 -0.76 -7.14
N ASP A 226 9.12 0.11 -6.25
CA ASP A 226 9.11 1.57 -6.50
C ASP A 226 10.44 2.24 -6.15
N LYS A 227 11.53 1.76 -6.76
CA LYS A 227 12.91 2.21 -6.47
C LYS A 227 13.19 3.67 -6.85
N VAL A 228 12.42 4.24 -7.77
CA VAL A 228 12.78 5.51 -8.43
C VAL A 228 12.27 6.73 -7.67
N ARG A 229 11.16 6.63 -6.91
CA ARG A 229 10.56 7.79 -6.24
C ARG A 229 11.12 8.07 -4.84
N GLU A 230 11.54 7.07 -4.06
CA GLU A 230 12.06 7.30 -2.71
C GLU A 230 13.45 7.98 -2.70
N PHE A 231 14.28 7.76 -3.72
CA PHE A 231 15.62 8.35 -3.81
C PHE A 231 15.59 9.89 -3.79
N PHE A 232 14.54 10.51 -4.33
CA PHE A 232 14.40 11.97 -4.31
C PHE A 232 13.93 12.51 -2.96
N CYS A 233 13.19 11.73 -2.17
CA CYS A 233 12.71 12.18 -0.86
C CYS A 233 13.80 12.08 0.23
N PHE A 234 14.67 11.06 0.16
CA PHE A 234 15.81 10.94 1.07
C PHE A 234 16.86 12.04 0.83
N ALA A 235 17.08 12.46 -0.42
CA ALA A 235 17.98 13.56 -0.73
C ALA A 235 17.48 14.91 -0.15
N SER A 236 16.16 15.12 -0.07
CA SER A 236 15.59 16.34 0.54
C SER A 236 15.58 16.34 2.07
N ALA A 237 15.50 15.17 2.72
CA ALA A 237 15.48 15.09 4.18
C ALA A 237 16.86 15.33 4.83
N SER A 238 17.96 15.21 4.07
CA SER A 238 19.32 15.51 4.54
C SER A 238 19.70 16.99 4.40
N TYR A 239 18.83 17.84 3.85
CA TYR A 239 19.01 19.30 3.73
C TYR A 239 18.02 20.05 4.64
N HIS A 240 18.13 19.87 5.95
CA HIS A 240 17.58 20.82 6.92
C HIS A 240 18.72 21.46 7.70
N GLY A 241 19.22 22.57 7.15
CA GLY A 241 19.95 23.57 7.93
C GLY A 241 19.04 24.16 9.02
N PRO A 242 19.63 24.73 10.08
CA PRO A 242 18.87 25.20 11.24
C PRO A 242 17.97 26.38 10.85
N GLN A 243 16.66 26.18 10.88
CA GLN A 243 15.71 27.30 10.82
C GLN A 243 15.55 27.88 12.22
N MET A 244 15.98 29.14 12.36
CA MET A 244 15.67 30.00 13.50
C MET A 244 14.15 30.10 13.67
N LEU A 245 13.69 29.86 14.89
CA LEU A 245 12.37 30.22 15.37
C LEU A 245 12.30 31.74 15.55
N ASP A 246 11.62 32.43 14.65
CA ASP A 246 11.08 33.76 14.93
C ASP A 246 9.60 33.63 15.33
N SER A 247 9.37 34.05 16.57
CA SER A 247 8.11 34.19 17.26
C SER A 247 7.20 35.22 16.60
N TYR A 248 5.96 34.83 16.28
CA TYR A 248 4.84 35.77 16.14
C TYR A 248 3.68 35.34 17.04
N THR A 249 3.58 36.04 18.16
CA THR A 249 2.43 36.05 19.07
C THR A 249 1.36 36.96 18.46
N ILE A 250 0.14 36.47 18.29
CA ILE A 250 -1.05 37.29 17.98
C ILE A 250 -1.96 37.27 19.21
N PRO A 251 -2.30 38.41 19.85
CA PRO A 251 -3.26 38.45 20.94
C PRO A 251 -4.70 38.52 20.41
N LEU A 252 -5.56 37.64 20.93
CA LEU A 252 -7.01 37.68 20.76
C LEU A 252 -7.62 38.52 21.90
N GLU A 253 -7.93 39.78 21.61
CA GLU A 253 -8.95 40.53 22.37
C GLU A 253 -10.28 40.48 21.61
N ARG A 254 -11.31 39.90 22.24
CA ARG A 254 -12.71 40.17 21.89
C ARG A 254 -13.45 40.59 23.13
N ASN A 255 -13.73 41.89 23.17
CA ASN A 255 -14.65 42.55 24.08
C ASN A 255 -16.08 42.00 23.88
N PHE A 256 -16.73 41.61 24.98
CA PHE A 256 -18.17 41.46 25.07
C PHE A 256 -18.74 42.63 25.87
N HIS A 257 -19.48 43.51 25.20
CA HIS A 257 -20.50 44.37 25.81
C HIS A 257 -21.63 44.55 24.81
N SER A 258 -22.78 43.93 25.11
CA SER A 258 -24.17 44.34 24.86
C SER A 258 -25.06 43.16 25.25
#